data_AF-A0A842TJK5-F1
#
_entry.id   AF-A0A842TJK5-F1
#
_cell.length_a   1.000
_cell.length_b   1.000
_cell.length_c   1.000
_cell.angle_alpha   90.00
_cell.angle_beta   90.00
_cell.angle_gamma   90.00
#
_symmetry.space_group_name_H-M   'P 1'
#
loop_
_entity.id
_entity.type
_entity.pdbx_description
1 polymer ?
#
loop_
_entity_poly.entity_id
_entity_poly.type
_entity_poly.pdbx_seq_one_letter_code
_entity_poly.pdbx_strand_id
1 'polypeptide(L)'
;MARYEHRGIMKFLVIIGGLVGLATIILNLAALFGLPAGFNLYPIYSGIQFGDFIGAVIIAIIGIIICFITILTAIKPGDPFPFHWLFLFILGILLIVFGAGVWACVLVIIASIIGIIDEL
;
A
#
# COMPACT_ATOMS: atom_id res chain seq x y z
N MET A 1 8.37 6.12 22.19
CA MET A 1 7.63 5.18 21.33
C MET A 1 6.25 5.00 21.92
N ALA A 2 5.20 5.47 21.25
CA ALA A 2 3.82 5.21 21.69
C ALA A 2 3.58 3.69 21.75
N ARG A 3 3.03 3.21 22.86
CA ARG A 3 2.75 1.79 23.08
C ARG A 3 1.28 1.55 22.78
N TYR A 4 0.97 1.30 21.51
CA TYR A 4 -0.38 0.91 21.08
C TYR A 4 -0.78 -0.42 21.74
N GLU A 5 -1.94 -0.47 22.38
CA GLU A 5 -2.50 -1.71 22.94
C GLU A 5 -2.79 -2.72 21.83
N HIS A 6 -3.29 -2.25 20.69
CA HIS A 6 -3.69 -3.08 19.55
C HIS A 6 -2.60 -3.22 18.49
N ARG A 7 -1.32 -3.07 18.89
CA ARG A 7 -0.16 -3.12 17.99
C ARG A 7 -0.12 -4.37 17.10
N GLY A 8 -0.56 -5.52 17.61
CA GLY A 8 -0.60 -6.77 16.83
C GLY A 8 -1.56 -6.71 15.64
N ILE A 9 -2.77 -6.19 15.85
CA ILE A 9 -3.80 -6.07 14.83
C ILE A 9 -3.38 -5.03 13.78
N MET A 10 -2.83 -3.89 14.22
CA MET A 10 -2.29 -2.87 13.31
C MET A 10 -1.22 -3.47 12.40
N LYS A 11 -0.25 -4.21 12.96
CA LYS A 11 0.80 -4.86 12.16
C LYS A 11 0.22 -5.85 11.16
N PHE A 12 -0.74 -6.67 11.57
CA PHE A 12 -1.39 -7.62 10.68
C PHE A 12 -2.06 -6.91 9.50
N LEU A 13 -2.87 -5.87 9.77
CA LEU A 13 -3.54 -5.10 8.74
C LEU A 13 -2.57 -4.41 7.77
N VAL A 14 -1.47 -3.86 8.28
CA VAL A 14 -0.46 -3.21 7.44
C VAL A 14 0.29 -4.22 6.56
N ILE A 15 0.62 -5.40 7.09
CA ILE A 15 1.27 -6.47 6.32
C ILE A 15 0.33 -6.98 5.23
N ILE A 16 -0.92 -7.29 5.58
CA ILE A 16 -1.90 -7.76 4.59
C ILE A 16 -2.20 -6.67 3.56
N GLY A 17 -2.32 -5.40 3.98
CA GLY A 17 -2.49 -4.27 3.08
C GLY A 17 -1.35 -4.15 2.08
N GLY A 18 -0.10 -4.23 2.54
CA GLY A 18 1.07 -4.24 1.66
C GLY A 18 1.13 -5.45 0.72
N LEU A 19 0.75 -6.65 1.19
CA LEU A 19 0.71 -7.86 0.34
C LEU A 19 -0.39 -7.79 -0.73
N VAL A 20 -1.59 -7.35 -0.36
CA VAL A 20 -2.70 -7.11 -1.29
C VAL A 20 -2.31 -6.05 -2.32
N GLY A 21 -1.58 -5.02 -1.88
CA GLY A 21 -1.03 -3.98 -2.75
C GLY A 21 -0.01 -4.52 -3.76
N LEU A 22 0.89 -5.38 -3.29
CA LEU A 22 1.91 -6.01 -4.12
C LEU A 22 1.27 -6.96 -5.16
N ALA A 23 0.33 -7.80 -4.73
CA ALA A 23 -0.42 -8.68 -5.62
C ALA A 23 -1.18 -7.89 -6.70
N THR A 24 -1.81 -6.78 -6.30
CA THR A 24 -2.49 -5.86 -7.21
C THR A 24 -1.54 -5.32 -8.29
N ILE A 25 -0.37 -4.82 -7.91
CA ILE A 25 0.59 -4.26 -8.86
C ILE A 25 1.11 -5.33 -9.83
N ILE A 26 1.41 -6.54 -9.32
CA ILE A 26 1.85 -7.66 -10.16
C ILE A 26 0.78 -8.01 -11.20
N LEU A 27 -0.49 -8.09 -10.80
CA LEU A 27 -1.60 -8.41 -11.71
C LEU A 27 -1.82 -7.31 -12.75
N ASN A 28 -1.74 -6.04 -12.35
CA ASN A 28 -1.81 -4.90 -13.27
C ASN A 28 -0.65 -4.92 -14.28
N LEU A 29 0.56 -5.24 -13.82
CA LEU A 29 1.72 -5.37 -14.69
C LEU A 29 1.58 -6.55 -15.65
N ALA A 30 1.10 -7.70 -15.18
CA ALA A 30 0.83 -8.86 -16.03
C ALA A 30 -0.20 -8.55 -17.14
N ALA A 31 -1.22 -7.73 -16.83
CA ALA A 31 -2.20 -7.27 -17.81
C ALA A 31 -1.58 -6.43 -18.94
N LEU A 32 -0.57 -5.61 -18.63
CA LEU A 32 0.20 -4.87 -19.65
C LEU A 32 0.93 -5.79 -20.64
N PHE A 33 1.26 -7.03 -20.24
CA PHE A 33 1.89 -8.04 -21.09
C PHE A 33 0.89 -9.01 -21.74
N GLY A 34 -0.42 -8.72 -21.69
CA GLY A 34 -1.46 -9.49 -22.38
C GLY A 34 -2.00 -10.70 -21.63
N LEU A 35 -1.69 -10.85 -20.33
CA LEU A 35 -2.34 -11.85 -19.48
C LEU A 35 -3.75 -11.35 -19.07
N PRO A 36 -4.74 -12.26 -18.93
CA PRO A 36 -6.08 -11.87 -18.50
C PRO A 36 -6.03 -11.28 -17.09
N ALA A 37 -6.36 -10.00 -16.98
CA ALA A 37 -6.46 -9.29 -15.71
C ALA A 37 -7.72 -9.78 -14.95
N GLY A 38 -7.58 -10.83 -14.14
CA GLY A 38 -8.68 -11.35 -13.31
C GLY A 38 -9.17 -10.37 -12.24
N PHE A 39 -8.37 -9.36 -11.90
CA PHE A 39 -8.76 -8.24 -11.03
C PHE A 39 -8.79 -6.95 -11.86
N ASN A 40 -10.00 -6.53 -12.24
CA ASN A 40 -10.21 -5.28 -12.96
C ASN A 40 -10.12 -4.09 -11.98
N LEU A 41 -8.89 -3.70 -11.59
CA LEU A 41 -8.62 -2.53 -10.75
C LEU A 41 -8.50 -1.26 -11.60
N TYR A 42 -9.50 -1.12 -12.47
CA TYR A 42 -9.56 -0.22 -13.61
C TYR A 42 -9.57 1.31 -13.33
N PRO A 43 -9.77 1.89 -12.12
CA PRO A 43 -9.97 3.35 -12.07
C PRO A 43 -8.73 4.21 -11.81
N ILE A 44 -7.52 3.67 -11.64
CA ILE A 44 -6.33 4.53 -11.34
C ILE A 44 -5.52 4.84 -12.60
N TYR A 45 -5.37 3.88 -13.52
CA TYR A 45 -4.69 4.10 -14.80
C TYR A 45 -5.52 4.94 -15.79
N SER A 46 -6.83 5.10 -15.56
CA SER A 46 -7.69 5.91 -16.44
C SER A 46 -7.54 7.42 -16.25
N GLY A 47 -7.04 7.87 -15.10
CA GLY A 47 -6.85 9.30 -14.79
C GLY A 47 -5.44 9.82 -15.07
N ILE A 48 -4.44 8.92 -15.13
CA ILE A 48 -3.05 9.26 -15.38
C ILE A 48 -2.70 8.77 -16.80
N GLN A 49 -2.97 9.60 -17.81
CA GLN A 49 -2.52 9.36 -19.18
C GLN A 49 -1.02 9.67 -19.32
N PHE A 50 -0.16 8.89 -18.67
CA PHE A 50 1.24 8.79 -19.11
C PHE A 50 1.27 7.81 -20.27
N GLY A 51 1.18 8.35 -21.48
CA GLY A 51 1.45 7.62 -22.72
C GLY A 51 2.78 6.89 -22.63
N ASP A 52 2.83 5.73 -23.30
CA ASP A 52 3.91 4.77 -23.37
C ASP A 52 4.16 4.00 -22.07
N PHE A 53 3.76 2.72 -22.10
CA PHE A 53 4.24 1.55 -21.34
C PHE A 53 5.32 1.78 -20.27
N ILE A 54 6.40 2.51 -20.60
CA ILE A 54 7.45 2.99 -19.69
C ILE A 54 6.87 3.69 -18.44
N GLY A 55 5.91 4.59 -18.58
CA GLY A 55 5.28 5.29 -17.45
C GLY A 55 4.57 4.34 -16.48
N ALA A 56 3.86 3.35 -17.02
CA ALA A 56 3.20 2.33 -16.21
C ALA A 56 4.21 1.45 -15.46
N VAL A 57 5.34 1.11 -16.09
CA VAL A 57 6.43 0.35 -15.45
C VAL A 57 7.07 1.16 -14.32
N ILE A 58 7.33 2.45 -14.52
CA ILE A 58 7.90 3.32 -13.48
C ILE A 58 6.96 3.41 -12.28
N ILE A 59 5.66 3.65 -12.52
CA ILE A 59 4.65 3.70 -11.45
C ILE A 59 4.60 2.37 -10.69
N ALA A 60 4.64 1.24 -11.40
CA ALA A 60 4.66 -0.09 -10.79
C ALA A 60 5.89 -0.31 -9.90
N ILE A 61 7.09 0.11 -10.35
CA ILE A 61 8.32 0.01 -9.56
C ILE A 61 8.19 0.83 -8.27
N ILE A 62 7.72 2.08 -8.37
CA ILE A 62 7.55 2.94 -7.19
C ILE A 62 6.49 2.36 -6.25
N GLY A 63 5.37 1.86 -6.79
CA GLY A 63 4.34 1.19 -6.00
C GLY A 63 4.85 -0.04 -5.27
N ILE A 64 5.67 -0.86 -5.91
CA ILE A 64 6.32 -2.03 -5.27
C ILE A 64 7.20 -1.56 -4.11
N ILE A 65 8.01 -0.51 -4.31
CA ILE A 65 8.85 0.05 -3.25
C ILE A 65 8.00 0.50 -2.06
N ILE A 66 6.87 1.18 -2.30
CA ILE A 66 5.95 1.62 -1.24
C ILE A 66 5.31 0.44 -0.52
N CYS A 67 4.91 -0.61 -1.24
CA CYS A 67 4.41 -1.85 -0.63
C CYS A 67 5.47 -2.48 0.29
N PHE A 68 6.73 -2.53 -0.16
CA PHE A 68 7.84 -3.01 0.67
C PHE A 68 8.06 -2.15 1.92
N ILE A 69 8.07 -0.83 1.78
CA ILE A 69 8.16 0.10 2.91
C ILE A 69 7.01 -0.14 3.90
N THR A 70 5.79 -0.29 3.39
CA THR A 70 4.59 -0.55 4.18
C THR A 70 4.74 -1.84 4.99
N ILE A 71 5.12 -2.95 4.36
CA ILE A 71 5.35 -4.23 5.05
C ILE A 71 6.49 -4.08 6.07
N LEU A 72 7.58 -3.42 5.69
CA LEU A 72 8.75 -3.27 6.52
C LEU A 72 8.45 -2.45 7.79
N THR A 73 7.60 -1.42 7.70
CA THR A 73 7.17 -0.65 8.87
C THR A 73 6.47 -1.49 9.92
N ALA A 74 5.73 -2.53 9.51
CA ALA A 74 5.05 -3.43 10.43
C ALA A 74 5.99 -4.52 11.00
N ILE A 75 6.92 -5.03 10.19
CA ILE A 75 7.88 -6.06 10.61
C ILE A 75 8.92 -5.48 11.57
N LYS A 76 9.55 -4.36 11.19
CA LYS A 76 10.57 -3.65 11.99
C LYS A 76 10.09 -2.23 12.34
N PRO A 77 9.17 -2.10 13.31
CA PRO A 77 8.67 -0.79 13.70
C PRO A 77 9.79 0.04 14.35
N GLY A 78 10.09 1.20 13.76
CA GLY A 78 11.07 2.15 14.29
C GLY A 78 12.50 2.02 13.75
N ASP A 79 12.76 1.07 12.83
CA ASP A 79 14.06 0.92 12.17
C ASP A 79 13.88 0.29 10.77
N PRO A 80 13.95 1.05 9.65
CA PRO A 80 14.30 2.47 9.49
C PRO A 80 13.10 3.43 9.46
N PHE A 81 11.86 2.93 9.52
CA PHE A 81 10.65 3.76 9.37
C PHE A 81 9.81 3.81 10.66
N PRO A 82 9.23 4.99 10.98
CA PRO A 82 8.43 5.14 12.18
C PRO A 82 7.11 4.39 12.05
N PHE A 83 6.80 3.54 13.03
CA PHE A 83 5.48 2.92 13.15
C PHE A 83 4.55 3.84 13.94
N HIS A 84 4.10 4.90 13.28
CA HIS A 84 3.20 5.92 13.83
C HIS A 84 1.98 6.04 12.93
N TRP A 85 0.80 6.28 13.53
CA TRP A 85 -0.46 6.33 12.79
C TRP A 85 -0.43 7.31 11.62
N LEU A 86 0.20 8.48 11.80
CA LEU A 86 0.30 9.49 10.74
C LEU A 86 1.12 8.98 9.55
N PHE A 87 2.20 8.24 9.82
CA PHE A 87 3.01 7.64 8.77
C PHE A 87 2.24 6.54 8.02
N LEU A 88 1.49 5.70 8.75
CA LEU A 88 0.62 4.69 8.14
C LEU A 88 -0.47 5.33 7.27
N PHE A 89 -1.07 6.43 7.72
CA PHE A 89 -2.09 7.15 6.95
C PHE A 89 -1.51 7.70 5.63
N ILE A 90 -0.32 8.30 5.68
CA ILE A 90 0.40 8.77 4.49
C ILE A 90 0.71 7.60 3.55
N LEU A 91 1.19 6.48 4.07
CA LEU A 91 1.44 5.28 3.27
C LEU A 91 0.17 4.74 2.60
N GLY A 92 -0.97 4.74 3.29
CA GLY A 92 -2.25 4.33 2.74
C GLY A 92 -2.64 5.16 1.50
N ILE A 93 -2.49 6.48 1.57
CA ILE A 93 -2.72 7.38 0.42
C ILE A 93 -1.70 7.08 -0.69
N LEU A 94 -0.42 6.93 -0.35
CA LEU A 94 0.63 6.66 -1.32
C LEU A 94 0.39 5.35 -2.10
N LEU A 95 -0.10 4.31 -1.41
CA LEU A 95 -0.49 3.04 -2.04
C LEU A 95 -1.56 3.23 -3.12
N ILE A 96 -2.53 4.12 -2.90
CA ILE A 96 -3.56 4.41 -3.91
C ILE A 96 -2.96 5.13 -5.11
N VAL A 97 -2.12 6.15 -4.89
CA VAL A 97 -1.53 6.96 -5.97
C VAL A 97 -0.65 6.12 -6.90
N PHE A 98 0.08 5.16 -6.34
CA PHE A 98 1.01 4.31 -7.11
C PHE A 98 0.41 2.96 -7.53
N GLY A 99 -0.92 2.82 -7.51
CA GLY A 99 -1.59 1.68 -8.14
C GLY A 99 -1.59 0.38 -7.34
N ALA A 100 -1.36 0.42 -6.03
CA ALA A 100 -1.52 -0.72 -5.12
C ALA A 100 -2.99 -1.06 -4.84
N GLY A 101 -3.93 -0.27 -5.36
CA GLY A 101 -5.37 -0.55 -5.29
C GLY A 101 -6.04 -0.06 -4.01
N VAL A 102 -7.36 0.10 -4.10
CA VAL A 102 -8.19 0.68 -3.03
C VAL A 102 -8.17 -0.21 -1.78
N TRP A 103 -8.20 -1.53 -1.94
CA TRP A 103 -8.23 -2.47 -0.81
C TRP A 103 -6.96 -2.44 0.04
N ALA A 104 -5.79 -2.29 -0.58
CA ALA A 104 -4.53 -2.10 0.14
C ALA A 104 -4.56 -0.83 1.00
N CYS A 105 -5.08 0.27 0.42
CA CYS A 105 -5.25 1.55 1.11
C CYS A 105 -6.22 1.43 2.30
N VAL A 106 -7.40 0.82 2.10
CA VAL A 106 -8.40 0.65 3.17
C VAL A 106 -7.82 -0.09 4.37
N LEU A 107 -7.07 -1.17 4.15
CA LEU A 107 -6.45 -1.94 5.24
C LEU A 107 -5.43 -1.11 6.03
N VAL A 108 -4.59 -0.34 5.35
CA VAL A 108 -3.57 0.51 5.99
C VAL A 108 -4.20 1.72 6.68
N ILE A 109 -5.28 2.29 6.13
CA ILE A 109 -6.03 3.38 6.78
C ILE A 109 -6.72 2.87 8.05
N ILE A 110 -7.36 1.69 8.02
CA ILE A 110 -7.95 1.10 9.23
C ILE A 110 -6.87 0.93 10.31
N ALA A 111 -5.68 0.44 9.93
CA ALA A 111 -4.56 0.35 10.85
C ALA A 111 -4.14 1.72 11.41
N SER A 112 -4.12 2.78 10.59
CA SER A 112 -3.85 4.14 11.08
C SER A 112 -4.93 4.64 12.05
N ILE A 113 -6.21 4.38 11.80
CA ILE A 113 -7.31 4.80 12.67
C ILE A 113 -7.20 4.12 14.04
N ILE A 114 -6.90 2.82 14.07
CA ILE A 114 -6.65 2.10 15.33
C ILE A 114 -5.50 2.76 16.10
N GLY A 115 -4.42 3.15 15.41
CA GLY A 115 -3.31 3.87 16.02
C GLY A 115 -3.70 5.24 16.59
N ILE A 116 -4.62 5.97 15.94
CA ILE A 116 -5.15 7.23 16.48
C ILE A 116 -5.94 6.96 17.76
N ILE A 117 -6.83 5.97 17.75
CA ILE A 117 -7.71 5.64 18.89
C ILE A 117 -6.88 5.21 20.10
N ASP A 118 -5.81 4.44 19.90
CA ASP A 118 -4.92 3.99 20.98
C ASP A 118 -4.04 5.13 21.56
N GLU A 119 -3.90 6.26 20.86
CA GLU A 119 -3.14 7.44 21.32
C GLU A 119 -4.02 8.51 21.99
N LEU A 120 -5.34 8.46 21.80
CA LEU A 120 -6.32 9.42 22.32
C LEU A 120 -6.70 9.12 23.78
#